data_AF-A0AAU8JGP2-F1
#
_entry.id   AF-A0AAU8JGP2-F1
#
_cell.length_a   1.000
_cell.length_b   1.000
_cell.length_c   1.000
_cell.angle_alpha   90.00
_cell.angle_beta   90.00
_cell.angle_gamma   90.00
#
_symmetry.space_group_name_H-M   'P 1'
#
loop_
_entity.id
_entity.type
_entity.pdbx_description
1 polymer ?
#
loop_
_entity_poly.entity_id
_entity_poly.type
_entity_poly.pdbx_seq_one_letter_code
_entity_poly.pdbx_strand_id
1 'polypeptide(L)'
;MISLQGQPIGIVGATTPLLGSLSSPGNVGISPSDPNDLDALAATIQPSIHALTAQGINKIVLLSHMRDLNIDQELASRLRDVDVIVAGGSNDILADATDRLRVGDTSGGLYPILTTSATGQPVAIVNTKGNYKYVGRLVADFDDNGVLIPSSIDPNISGAYATDKTGVIETGNVPPFEELSVGLAVAQLSTAPKDGNTFGRSEVFLNGGTSDVRTQETNLGNLGADANLFAARQVDPSVVISIKNGGSIRYSIGAISSEGEKTPPLANSIAGKEAGQVSQLDIENVMRFNNELTVLTLTASQLQQVIEHGLAKTAAGATPGQFPQVGGMAFSFDPTLPSGQRLRSLSLRDESGSVTDIVVENGQLVGDPNRSFRTVTLKFLADGGDGYPFPDFAATSNPVSLAAAGSDSTFNTPGREQKAVADYLTAIGSFNEADVPPAEDDRIQNLTVRRDTALASEFFNLNQTDNVFTVASGLLAGRLGGLRSLDGNDVVTGSANPNIINGNRGNDTISGLGGDDTLFGGKDNDVLDGGEGNDILFGDLGSDILTGGSGSDTFVLRSGGGGDVVTDFENGVDFLGLRDGLTFAQLSITQDSAETLISFGGEVLVTLNGVSSNLITADSFRAI
;
A
#
# COMPACT_ATOMS: atom_id res chain seq x y z
N MET A 1 -40.69 -8.86 4.99
CA MET A 1 -41.44 -9.53 3.91
C MET A 1 -41.78 -8.50 2.87
N ILE A 2 -41.62 -8.86 1.59
CA ILE A 2 -42.08 -8.07 0.44
C ILE A 2 -43.05 -8.91 -0.38
N SER A 3 -43.93 -8.27 -1.14
CA SER A 3 -44.83 -8.95 -2.08
C SER A 3 -44.45 -8.59 -3.50
N LEU A 4 -44.15 -9.59 -4.32
CA LEU A 4 -43.85 -9.42 -5.73
C LEU A 4 -44.95 -10.11 -6.54
N GLN A 5 -45.76 -9.33 -7.26
CA GLN A 5 -46.90 -9.85 -8.04
C GLN A 5 -47.84 -10.76 -7.23
N GLY A 6 -48.00 -10.49 -5.93
CA GLY A 6 -48.85 -11.27 -5.03
C GLY A 6 -48.16 -12.47 -4.37
N GLN A 7 -46.92 -12.79 -4.72
CA GLN A 7 -46.11 -13.83 -4.07
C GLN A 7 -45.28 -13.23 -2.92
N PRO A 8 -45.35 -13.78 -1.69
CA PRO A 8 -44.57 -13.28 -0.57
C PRO A 8 -43.12 -13.77 -0.64
N ILE A 9 -42.17 -12.87 -0.38
CA ILE A 9 -40.74 -13.17 -0.21
C ILE A 9 -40.32 -12.72 1.18
N GLY A 10 -39.73 -13.65 1.93
CA GLY A 10 -39.15 -13.42 3.24
C GLY A 10 -37.76 -12.80 3.11
N ILE A 11 -37.45 -11.81 3.96
CA ILE A 11 -36.12 -11.22 4.02
C ILE A 11 -35.68 -11.27 5.48
N VAL A 12 -34.54 -11.89 5.73
CA VAL A 12 -33.89 -11.97 7.05
C VAL A 12 -32.59 -11.19 6.96
N GLY A 13 -32.33 -10.29 7.91
CA GLY A 13 -31.06 -9.57 8.01
C GLY A 13 -30.12 -10.25 9.00
N ALA A 14 -28.83 -10.32 8.67
CA ALA A 14 -27.80 -10.82 9.59
C ALA A 14 -26.52 -9.97 9.51
N THR A 15 -25.94 -9.65 10.66
CA THR A 15 -24.73 -8.81 10.79
C THR A 15 -23.64 -9.59 11.52
N THR A 16 -22.38 -9.39 11.12
CA THR A 16 -21.23 -10.05 11.76
C THR A 16 -21.22 -9.93 13.29
N PRO A 17 -20.96 -11.03 14.04
CA PRO A 17 -20.78 -10.97 15.49
C PRO A 17 -19.52 -10.19 15.92
N LEU A 18 -18.64 -9.85 14.98
CA LEU A 18 -17.49 -8.98 15.24
C LEU A 18 -17.86 -7.51 15.45
N LEU A 19 -19.14 -7.11 15.26
CA LEU A 19 -19.58 -5.71 15.28
C LEU A 19 -19.07 -4.92 16.50
N GLY A 20 -19.04 -5.52 17.69
CA GLY A 20 -18.59 -4.87 18.92
C GLY A 20 -17.10 -4.53 18.94
N SER A 21 -16.28 -5.24 18.16
CA SER A 21 -14.86 -4.94 17.98
C SER A 21 -14.59 -4.00 16.80
N LEU A 22 -15.55 -3.88 15.89
CA LEU A 22 -15.41 -3.15 14.62
C LEU A 22 -16.08 -1.77 14.63
N SER A 23 -16.97 -1.52 15.58
CA SER A 23 -17.79 -0.31 15.68
C SER A 23 -18.25 -0.11 17.12
N SER A 24 -19.08 0.92 17.34
CA SER A 24 -19.61 1.30 18.65
C SER A 24 -21.12 1.04 18.72
N PRO A 25 -21.56 -0.23 18.85
CA PRO A 25 -22.98 -0.60 18.81
C PRO A 25 -23.78 -0.16 20.06
N GLY A 26 -23.11 0.36 21.10
CA GLY A 26 -23.75 0.79 22.35
C GLY A 26 -24.42 -0.39 23.07
N ASN A 27 -25.70 -0.26 23.40
CA ASN A 27 -26.46 -1.26 24.16
C ASN A 27 -27.05 -2.38 23.29
N VAL A 28 -26.64 -2.52 22.02
CA VAL A 28 -27.12 -3.57 21.13
C VAL A 28 -26.47 -4.91 21.51
N GLY A 29 -27.29 -5.91 21.82
CA GLY A 29 -26.83 -7.27 22.06
C GLY A 29 -26.30 -7.92 20.79
N ILE A 30 -25.15 -8.60 20.90
CA ILE A 30 -24.49 -9.30 19.79
C ILE A 30 -24.48 -10.80 20.11
N SER A 31 -24.87 -11.62 19.13
CA SER A 31 -24.91 -13.08 19.23
C SER A 31 -24.47 -13.70 17.90
N PRO A 32 -23.77 -14.85 17.91
CA PRO A 32 -23.18 -15.50 19.09
C PRO A 32 -22.03 -14.70 19.70
N SER A 33 -21.61 -15.06 20.92
CA SER A 33 -20.48 -14.42 21.58
C SER A 33 -19.14 -14.81 20.96
N ASP A 34 -19.01 -16.04 20.46
CA ASP A 34 -17.85 -16.48 19.68
C ASP A 34 -18.13 -16.21 18.19
N PRO A 35 -17.42 -15.26 17.56
CA PRO A 35 -17.62 -14.94 16.14
C PRO A 35 -17.19 -16.07 15.19
N ASN A 36 -16.41 -17.05 15.65
CA ASN A 36 -15.95 -18.17 14.83
C ASN A 36 -16.85 -19.41 14.95
N ASP A 37 -17.82 -19.41 15.87
CA ASP A 37 -18.79 -20.50 16.02
C ASP A 37 -19.93 -20.33 15.00
N LEU A 38 -19.69 -20.87 13.80
CA LEU A 38 -20.64 -20.79 12.69
C LEU A 38 -21.93 -21.58 12.93
N ASP A 39 -21.88 -22.63 13.76
CA ASP A 39 -23.06 -23.40 14.13
C ASP A 39 -23.95 -22.58 15.08
N ALA A 40 -23.35 -21.89 16.06
CA ALA A 40 -24.07 -20.96 16.92
C ALA A 40 -24.59 -19.73 16.16
N LEU A 41 -23.86 -19.26 15.15
CA LEU A 41 -24.32 -18.20 14.26
C LEU A 41 -25.55 -18.63 13.45
N ALA A 42 -25.50 -19.80 12.82
CA ALA A 42 -26.64 -20.37 12.12
C ALA A 42 -27.84 -20.58 13.06
N ALA A 43 -27.61 -21.10 14.26
CA ALA A 43 -28.65 -21.27 15.29
C ALA A 43 -29.27 -19.94 15.75
N THR A 44 -28.52 -18.83 15.69
CA THR A 44 -29.02 -17.48 15.99
C THR A 44 -29.94 -16.95 14.88
N ILE A 45 -29.63 -17.24 13.61
CA ILE A 45 -30.37 -16.75 12.44
C ILE A 45 -31.63 -17.60 12.16
N GLN A 46 -31.53 -18.93 12.31
CA GLN A 46 -32.56 -19.88 11.90
C GLN A 46 -33.96 -19.61 12.49
N PRO A 47 -34.13 -19.16 13.75
CA PRO A 47 -35.45 -18.82 14.29
C PRO A 47 -36.19 -17.74 13.49
N SER A 48 -35.48 -16.76 12.93
CA SER A 48 -36.07 -15.72 12.08
C SER A 48 -36.55 -16.27 10.73
N ILE A 49 -35.83 -17.25 10.16
CA ILE A 49 -36.26 -17.97 8.96
C ILE A 49 -37.52 -18.79 9.28
N HIS A 50 -37.49 -19.59 10.35
CA HIS A 50 -38.63 -20.40 10.78
C HIS A 50 -39.88 -19.56 11.05
N ALA A 51 -39.72 -18.35 11.61
CA ALA A 51 -40.85 -17.45 11.84
C ALA A 51 -41.55 -17.03 10.54
N LEU A 52 -40.81 -16.94 9.42
CA LEU A 52 -41.36 -16.62 8.10
C LEU A 52 -41.98 -17.86 7.45
N THR A 53 -41.30 -19.01 7.50
CA THR A 53 -41.83 -20.25 6.91
C THR A 53 -43.09 -20.74 7.62
N ALA A 54 -43.20 -20.53 8.94
CA ALA A 54 -44.42 -20.79 9.70
C ALA A 54 -45.63 -19.93 9.27
N GLN A 55 -45.39 -18.80 8.58
CA GLN A 55 -46.43 -17.95 7.98
C GLN A 55 -46.80 -18.39 6.55
N GLY A 56 -46.23 -19.50 6.06
CA GLY A 56 -46.43 -19.99 4.69
C GLY A 56 -45.55 -19.29 3.65
N ILE A 57 -44.55 -18.52 4.06
CA ILE A 57 -43.59 -17.90 3.14
C ILE A 57 -42.54 -18.94 2.78
N ASN A 58 -42.47 -19.32 1.50
CA ASN A 58 -41.60 -20.40 1.03
C ASN A 58 -40.44 -19.94 0.14
N LYS A 59 -40.20 -18.62 0.06
CA LYS A 59 -39.09 -17.99 -0.65
C LYS A 59 -38.37 -17.07 0.31
N ILE A 60 -37.14 -17.40 0.69
CA ILE A 60 -36.39 -16.71 1.74
C ILE A 60 -35.06 -16.20 1.20
N VAL A 61 -34.85 -14.89 1.40
CA VAL A 61 -33.60 -14.20 1.14
C VAL A 61 -32.94 -13.85 2.47
N LEU A 62 -31.70 -14.31 2.67
CA LEU A 62 -30.83 -13.82 3.73
C LEU A 62 -30.01 -12.65 3.20
N LEU A 63 -30.17 -11.47 3.79
CA LEU A 63 -29.34 -10.31 3.56
C LEU A 63 -28.28 -10.24 4.65
N SER A 64 -27.05 -10.64 4.32
CA SER A 64 -25.97 -10.80 5.29
C SER A 64 -24.86 -9.76 5.12
N HIS A 65 -24.18 -9.44 6.22
CA HIS A 65 -23.00 -8.58 6.24
C HIS A 65 -21.91 -9.19 7.13
N MET A 66 -21.30 -10.28 6.66
CA MET A 66 -20.35 -11.10 7.43
C MET A 66 -18.88 -10.68 7.31
N ARG A 67 -18.55 -9.84 6.33
CA ARG A 67 -17.18 -9.37 6.00
C ARG A 67 -16.22 -10.39 5.40
N ASP A 68 -16.60 -11.65 5.38
CA ASP A 68 -15.86 -12.73 4.74
C ASP A 68 -16.87 -13.59 3.97
N LEU A 69 -16.71 -13.67 2.65
CA LEU A 69 -17.60 -14.41 1.78
C LEU A 69 -17.59 -15.91 2.10
N ASN A 70 -16.52 -16.43 2.72
CA ASN A 70 -16.47 -17.82 3.15
C ASN A 70 -17.46 -18.09 4.30
N ILE A 71 -17.68 -17.12 5.19
CA ILE A 71 -18.69 -17.26 6.25
C ILE A 71 -20.08 -17.39 5.62
N ASP A 72 -20.39 -16.59 4.60
CA ASP A 72 -21.67 -16.66 3.89
C ASP A 72 -21.87 -18.01 3.18
N GLN A 73 -20.80 -18.55 2.57
CA GLN A 73 -20.82 -19.90 1.97
C GLN A 73 -21.03 -21.01 3.00
N GLU A 74 -20.35 -20.94 4.14
CA GLU A 74 -20.50 -21.90 5.24
C GLU A 74 -21.85 -21.78 5.96
N LEU A 75 -22.45 -20.59 5.99
CA LEU A 75 -23.80 -20.39 6.52
C LEU A 75 -24.86 -21.06 5.65
N ALA A 76 -24.70 -21.04 4.32
CA ALA A 76 -25.64 -21.68 3.41
C ALA A 76 -25.86 -23.16 3.78
N SER A 77 -24.78 -23.91 3.99
CA SER A 77 -24.84 -25.34 4.32
C SER A 77 -25.35 -25.67 5.73
N ARG A 78 -25.48 -24.66 6.60
CA ARG A 78 -25.97 -24.81 7.98
C ARG A 78 -27.42 -24.39 8.17
N LEU A 79 -27.89 -23.47 7.34
CA LEU A 79 -29.26 -22.96 7.39
C LEU A 79 -30.23 -23.88 6.63
N ARG A 80 -31.48 -23.87 7.07
CA ARG A 80 -32.61 -24.55 6.40
C ARG A 80 -33.56 -23.51 5.84
N ASP A 81 -34.21 -23.83 4.73
CA ASP A 81 -35.23 -23.01 4.08
C ASP A 81 -34.74 -21.60 3.66
N VAL A 82 -33.43 -21.46 3.39
CA VAL A 82 -32.86 -20.27 2.74
C VAL A 82 -32.61 -20.58 1.27
N ASP A 83 -33.00 -19.68 0.37
CA ASP A 83 -32.86 -19.90 -1.07
C ASP A 83 -31.80 -18.98 -1.70
N VAL A 84 -31.69 -17.76 -1.19
CA VAL A 84 -30.73 -16.76 -1.68
C VAL A 84 -30.02 -16.11 -0.51
N ILE A 85 -28.71 -16.00 -0.60
CA ILE A 85 -27.89 -15.19 0.30
C ILE A 85 -27.34 -14.00 -0.49
N VAL A 86 -27.75 -12.79 -0.11
CA VAL A 86 -27.15 -11.54 -0.58
C VAL A 86 -26.10 -11.15 0.43
N ALA A 87 -24.85 -11.51 0.13
CA ALA A 87 -23.70 -11.30 1.00
C ALA A 87 -23.20 -9.86 0.96
N GLY A 88 -22.37 -9.51 1.94
CA GLY A 88 -21.86 -8.15 2.09
C GLY A 88 -20.70 -8.01 3.08
N GLY A 89 -19.99 -6.90 2.93
CA GLY A 89 -18.92 -6.48 3.85
C GLY A 89 -17.52 -6.99 3.48
N SER A 90 -17.38 -8.00 2.62
CA SER A 90 -16.06 -8.50 2.19
C SER A 90 -15.43 -7.63 1.10
N ASN A 91 -16.26 -6.92 0.34
CA ASN A 91 -15.90 -6.18 -0.88
C ASN A 91 -15.44 -7.06 -2.05
N ASP A 92 -15.64 -8.38 -1.98
CA ASP A 92 -15.41 -9.26 -3.13
C ASP A 92 -16.44 -8.99 -4.23
N ILE A 93 -16.00 -9.09 -5.48
CA ILE A 93 -16.91 -9.14 -6.62
C ILE A 93 -17.04 -10.58 -7.09
N LEU A 94 -18.27 -11.08 -7.14
CA LEU A 94 -18.57 -12.29 -7.91
C LEU A 94 -18.87 -11.89 -9.35
N ALA A 95 -18.24 -12.57 -10.28
CA ALA A 95 -18.40 -12.33 -11.72
C ALA A 95 -18.03 -13.59 -12.51
N ASP A 96 -18.76 -13.85 -13.59
CA ASP A 96 -18.47 -14.92 -14.55
C ASP A 96 -17.86 -14.39 -15.87
N ALA A 97 -17.73 -15.26 -16.88
CA ALA A 97 -17.09 -14.91 -18.15
C ALA A 97 -17.91 -13.93 -19.02
N THR A 98 -19.18 -13.71 -18.70
CA THR A 98 -20.08 -12.77 -19.38
C THR A 98 -20.11 -11.39 -18.73
N ASP A 99 -19.57 -11.28 -17.51
CA ASP A 99 -19.50 -10.03 -16.76
C ASP A 99 -18.29 -9.18 -17.14
N ARG A 100 -18.52 -7.89 -17.40
CA ARG A 100 -17.44 -6.93 -17.58
C ARG A 100 -16.97 -6.37 -16.25
N LEU A 101 -15.75 -6.75 -15.87
CA LEU A 101 -15.04 -6.12 -14.75
C LEU A 101 -14.47 -4.76 -15.15
N ARG A 102 -14.44 -3.84 -14.19
CA ARG A 102 -13.66 -2.61 -14.30
C ARG A 102 -12.18 -2.92 -14.21
N VAL A 103 -11.38 -2.07 -14.85
CA VAL A 103 -9.92 -2.18 -14.82
C VAL A 103 -9.39 -2.19 -13.38
N GLY A 104 -8.50 -3.14 -13.12
CA GLY A 104 -7.92 -3.41 -11.80
C GLY A 104 -8.79 -4.24 -10.85
N ASP A 105 -10.04 -4.55 -11.19
CA ASP A 105 -10.87 -5.46 -10.40
C ASP A 105 -10.69 -6.91 -10.89
N THR A 106 -10.55 -7.85 -9.95
CA THR A 106 -10.51 -9.30 -10.21
C THR A 106 -11.70 -9.98 -9.55
N SER A 107 -12.28 -10.98 -10.21
CA SER A 107 -13.37 -11.79 -9.66
C SER A 107 -12.89 -12.63 -8.47
N GLY A 108 -13.65 -12.60 -7.37
CA GLY A 108 -13.49 -13.45 -6.20
C GLY A 108 -14.24 -14.79 -6.30
N GLY A 109 -14.98 -15.03 -7.38
CA GLY A 109 -15.74 -16.25 -7.61
C GLY A 109 -16.84 -16.08 -8.65
N LEU A 110 -17.54 -17.16 -8.99
CA LEU A 110 -18.62 -17.12 -9.99
C LEU A 110 -19.86 -16.40 -9.44
N TYR A 111 -20.55 -15.65 -10.31
CA TYR A 111 -21.85 -15.05 -10.00
C TYR A 111 -22.99 -15.92 -10.57
N PRO A 112 -23.99 -16.34 -9.78
CA PRO A 112 -23.90 -16.55 -8.33
C PRO A 112 -23.04 -17.78 -7.99
N ILE A 113 -22.60 -17.88 -6.73
CA ILE A 113 -22.11 -19.16 -6.20
C ILE A 113 -23.34 -20.04 -5.93
N LEU A 114 -23.37 -21.23 -6.54
CA LEU A 114 -24.41 -22.22 -6.30
C LEU A 114 -23.93 -23.28 -5.30
N THR A 115 -24.70 -23.48 -4.24
CA THR A 115 -24.42 -24.46 -3.17
C THR A 115 -25.72 -25.08 -2.67
N THR A 116 -25.68 -25.81 -1.56
CA THR A 116 -26.86 -26.44 -0.96
C THR A 116 -27.03 -26.10 0.51
N SER A 117 -28.28 -26.04 0.94
CA SER A 117 -28.69 -25.84 2.33
C SER A 117 -28.42 -27.07 3.21
N ALA A 118 -28.66 -26.96 4.52
CA ALA A 118 -28.60 -28.10 5.45
C ALA A 118 -29.61 -29.22 5.13
N THR A 119 -30.62 -28.96 4.29
CA THR A 119 -31.59 -29.94 3.78
C THR A 119 -31.26 -30.44 2.37
N GLY A 120 -30.16 -29.97 1.77
CA GLY A 120 -29.76 -30.31 0.40
C GLY A 120 -30.51 -29.54 -0.68
N GLN A 121 -31.28 -28.49 -0.33
CA GLN A 121 -31.95 -27.63 -1.31
C GLN A 121 -30.94 -26.65 -1.94
N PRO A 122 -31.09 -26.27 -3.22
CA PRO A 122 -30.18 -25.32 -3.86
C PRO A 122 -30.24 -23.94 -3.21
N VAL A 123 -29.07 -23.30 -3.08
CA VAL A 123 -28.91 -21.93 -2.58
C VAL A 123 -28.03 -21.13 -3.54
N ALA A 124 -28.45 -19.92 -3.90
CA ALA A 124 -27.62 -18.97 -4.64
C ALA A 124 -27.02 -17.92 -3.70
N ILE A 125 -25.72 -17.70 -3.79
CA ILE A 125 -25.01 -16.65 -3.04
C ILE A 125 -24.51 -15.60 -4.02
N VAL A 126 -24.86 -14.34 -3.78
CA VAL A 126 -24.45 -13.19 -4.58
C VAL A 126 -23.72 -12.17 -3.71
N ASN A 127 -22.74 -11.51 -4.30
CA ASN A 127 -21.97 -10.43 -3.66
C ASN A 127 -21.45 -9.48 -4.72
N THR A 128 -21.33 -8.20 -4.38
CA THR A 128 -20.70 -7.21 -5.25
C THR A 128 -19.69 -6.37 -4.49
N LYS A 129 -18.77 -5.75 -5.25
CA LYS A 129 -17.79 -4.82 -4.68
C LYS A 129 -18.49 -3.61 -4.04
N GLY A 130 -17.91 -3.11 -2.96
CA GLY A 130 -18.41 -1.93 -2.26
C GLY A 130 -18.36 -0.63 -3.09
N ASN A 131 -18.77 0.47 -2.44
CA ASN A 131 -18.80 1.82 -3.03
C ASN A 131 -19.65 1.97 -4.29
N TYR A 132 -20.69 1.14 -4.42
CA TYR A 132 -21.59 1.16 -5.58
C TYR A 132 -20.84 0.94 -6.90
N LYS A 133 -19.67 0.29 -6.90
CA LYS A 133 -18.96 -0.02 -8.15
C LYS A 133 -19.82 -0.96 -9.01
N TYR A 134 -20.55 -1.90 -8.43
CA TYR A 134 -21.37 -2.80 -9.24
C TYR A 134 -22.77 -2.89 -8.68
N VAL A 135 -23.74 -3.06 -9.58
CA VAL A 135 -25.10 -3.48 -9.26
C VAL A 135 -25.20 -4.96 -9.62
N GLY A 136 -25.43 -5.80 -8.61
CA GLY A 136 -25.68 -7.22 -8.82
C GLY A 136 -27.11 -7.42 -9.28
N ARG A 137 -27.31 -8.23 -10.32
CA ARG A 137 -28.63 -8.65 -10.79
C ARG A 137 -28.67 -10.16 -10.78
N LEU A 138 -29.58 -10.73 -10.00
CA LEU A 138 -29.90 -12.15 -10.03
C LEU A 138 -31.33 -12.32 -10.55
N VAL A 139 -31.48 -13.08 -11.63
CA VAL A 139 -32.78 -13.49 -12.17
C VAL A 139 -32.83 -15.01 -12.07
N ALA A 140 -33.75 -15.50 -11.24
CA ALA A 140 -33.90 -16.92 -10.98
C ALA A 140 -35.37 -17.29 -10.78
N ASP A 141 -35.74 -18.48 -11.25
CA ASP A 141 -37.05 -19.08 -11.08
C ASP A 141 -37.08 -19.98 -9.83
N PHE A 142 -38.29 -20.15 -9.31
CA PHE A 142 -38.60 -21.02 -8.19
C PHE A 142 -39.71 -21.99 -8.61
N ASP A 143 -39.66 -23.21 -8.09
CA ASP A 143 -40.75 -24.16 -8.26
C ASP A 143 -41.99 -23.80 -7.40
N ASP A 144 -43.06 -24.58 -7.54
CA ASP A 144 -44.31 -24.38 -6.79
C ASP A 144 -44.13 -24.50 -5.26
N ASN A 145 -43.09 -25.21 -4.81
CA ASN A 145 -42.75 -25.34 -3.39
C ASN A 145 -41.87 -24.19 -2.90
N GLY A 146 -41.46 -23.28 -3.79
CA GLY A 146 -40.56 -22.17 -3.47
C GLY A 146 -39.09 -22.57 -3.47
N VAL A 147 -38.72 -23.72 -4.04
CA VAL A 147 -37.33 -24.15 -4.17
C VAL A 147 -36.70 -23.50 -5.40
N LEU A 148 -35.51 -22.92 -5.23
CA LEU A 148 -34.73 -22.34 -6.32
C LEU A 148 -34.45 -23.36 -7.43
N ILE A 149 -34.59 -22.95 -8.70
CA ILE A 149 -34.26 -23.76 -9.87
C ILE A 149 -32.93 -23.24 -10.47
N PRO A 150 -31.77 -23.87 -10.19
CA PRO A 150 -30.48 -23.32 -10.63
C PRO A 150 -30.33 -23.18 -12.14
N SER A 151 -30.94 -24.09 -12.91
CA SER A 151 -30.89 -24.07 -14.37
C SER A 151 -31.68 -22.92 -15.02
N SER A 152 -32.46 -22.17 -14.25
CA SER A 152 -33.17 -20.97 -14.74
C SER A 152 -32.30 -19.73 -14.81
N ILE A 153 -31.13 -19.75 -14.15
CA ILE A 153 -30.24 -18.60 -14.04
C ILE A 153 -29.46 -18.46 -15.35
N ASP A 154 -29.84 -17.46 -16.16
CA ASP A 154 -29.11 -17.11 -17.39
C ASP A 154 -27.92 -16.21 -17.06
N PRO A 155 -26.67 -16.62 -17.31
CA PRO A 155 -25.49 -15.80 -17.04
C PRO A 155 -25.46 -14.50 -17.87
N ASN A 156 -26.10 -14.45 -19.04
CA ASN A 156 -26.16 -13.21 -19.83
C ASN A 156 -27.09 -12.15 -19.22
N ILE A 157 -27.94 -12.55 -18.26
CA ILE A 157 -28.86 -11.68 -17.55
C ILE A 157 -28.43 -11.51 -16.10
N SER A 158 -27.97 -12.58 -15.45
CA SER A 158 -27.59 -12.57 -14.05
C SER A 158 -26.09 -12.36 -13.90
N GLY A 159 -25.69 -11.29 -13.21
CA GLY A 159 -24.29 -10.88 -13.17
C GLY A 159 -24.05 -9.61 -12.38
N ALA A 160 -22.80 -9.16 -12.36
CA ALA A 160 -22.37 -7.92 -11.72
C ALA A 160 -22.15 -6.83 -12.78
N TYR A 161 -23.07 -5.87 -12.85
CA TYR A 161 -23.02 -4.77 -13.82
C TYR A 161 -22.23 -3.60 -13.26
N ALA A 162 -21.15 -3.19 -13.94
CA ALA A 162 -20.40 -2.00 -13.55
C ALA A 162 -21.29 -0.74 -13.64
N THR A 163 -21.29 0.08 -12.59
CA THR A 163 -22.08 1.34 -12.54
C THR A 163 -21.47 2.46 -13.38
N ASP A 164 -21.21 2.19 -14.66
CA ASP A 164 -20.75 3.14 -15.66
C ASP A 164 -21.73 3.16 -16.85
N LYS A 165 -21.48 4.03 -17.82
CA LYS A 165 -22.37 4.17 -19.00
C LYS A 165 -22.54 2.85 -19.75
N THR A 166 -21.48 2.08 -19.89
CA THR A 166 -21.50 0.80 -20.59
C THR A 166 -22.30 -0.23 -19.80
N GLY A 167 -22.13 -0.30 -18.49
CA GLY A 167 -22.85 -1.27 -17.65
C GLY A 167 -24.34 -1.00 -17.55
N VAL A 168 -24.77 0.27 -17.63
CA VAL A 168 -26.18 0.60 -17.80
C VAL A 168 -26.73 0.02 -19.11
N ILE A 169 -26.02 0.19 -20.23
CA ILE A 169 -26.41 -0.35 -21.55
C ILE A 169 -26.46 -1.89 -21.49
N GLU A 170 -25.50 -2.52 -20.83
CA GLU A 170 -25.42 -3.99 -20.64
C GLU A 170 -26.63 -4.54 -19.87
N THR A 171 -27.32 -3.74 -19.05
CA THR A 171 -28.57 -4.20 -18.40
C THR A 171 -29.75 -4.35 -19.37
N GLY A 172 -29.62 -3.91 -20.62
CA GLY A 172 -30.72 -3.84 -21.59
C GLY A 172 -31.58 -2.58 -21.44
N ASN A 173 -31.26 -1.70 -20.49
CA ASN A 173 -31.90 -0.40 -20.33
C ASN A 173 -31.09 0.68 -21.07
N VAL A 174 -31.77 1.48 -21.87
CA VAL A 174 -31.25 2.77 -22.34
C VAL A 174 -32.06 3.84 -21.61
N PRO A 175 -31.52 4.49 -20.57
CA PRO A 175 -32.28 5.49 -19.84
C PRO A 175 -32.72 6.60 -20.81
N PRO A 176 -33.97 7.07 -20.74
CA PRO A 176 -34.32 8.37 -21.27
C PRO A 176 -33.40 9.40 -20.60
N PHE A 177 -32.73 10.24 -21.39
CA PHE A 177 -31.76 11.24 -20.94
C PHE A 177 -32.29 12.24 -19.89
N GLU A 178 -33.59 12.23 -19.55
CA GLU A 178 -34.20 13.08 -18.52
C GLU A 178 -33.94 12.62 -17.06
N GLU A 179 -33.63 11.34 -16.80
CA GLU A 179 -33.32 10.85 -15.43
C GLU A 179 -31.93 11.28 -14.93
N LEU A 180 -31.05 11.75 -15.82
CA LEU A 180 -29.81 12.43 -15.41
C LEU A 180 -30.09 13.67 -14.55
N SER A 181 -31.28 14.26 -14.61
CA SER A 181 -31.64 15.45 -13.83
C SER A 181 -31.70 15.20 -12.32
N VAL A 182 -32.11 14.01 -11.87
CA VAL A 182 -32.14 13.67 -10.44
C VAL A 182 -30.74 13.36 -9.93
N GLY A 183 -29.93 12.62 -10.71
CA GLY A 183 -28.52 12.37 -10.40
C GLY A 183 -27.69 13.66 -10.37
N LEU A 184 -27.87 14.55 -11.36
CA LEU A 184 -27.27 15.89 -11.36
C LEU A 184 -27.80 16.77 -10.23
N ALA A 185 -29.10 16.75 -9.94
CA ALA A 185 -29.68 17.54 -8.86
C ALA A 185 -29.18 17.07 -7.48
N VAL A 186 -29.09 15.76 -7.24
CA VAL A 186 -28.49 15.19 -6.02
C VAL A 186 -27.01 15.54 -5.96
N ALA A 187 -26.26 15.41 -7.05
CA ALA A 187 -24.85 15.81 -7.11
C ALA A 187 -24.65 17.31 -6.84
N GLN A 188 -25.48 18.17 -7.41
CA GLN A 188 -25.46 19.63 -7.21
C GLN A 188 -25.88 20.05 -5.80
N LEU A 189 -26.88 19.39 -5.21
CA LEU A 189 -27.43 19.77 -3.90
C LEU A 189 -26.66 19.18 -2.71
N SER A 190 -26.00 18.02 -2.88
CA SER A 190 -25.40 17.28 -1.75
C SER A 190 -23.88 17.13 -1.81
N THR A 191 -23.29 17.05 -3.02
CA THR A 191 -21.85 16.76 -3.18
C THR A 191 -21.04 17.94 -3.70
N ALA A 192 -21.60 18.75 -4.60
CA ALA A 192 -20.88 19.88 -5.22
C ALA A 192 -20.38 20.93 -4.20
N PRO A 193 -21.14 21.31 -3.14
CA PRO A 193 -20.62 22.23 -2.13
C PRO A 193 -19.40 21.70 -1.38
N LYS A 194 -19.37 20.39 -1.11
CA LYS A 194 -18.24 19.73 -0.43
C LYS A 194 -17.07 19.51 -1.37
N ASP A 195 -17.35 19.17 -2.63
CA ASP A 195 -16.30 18.94 -3.61
C ASP A 195 -15.64 20.24 -4.09
N GLY A 196 -16.36 21.36 -4.02
CA GLY A 196 -15.82 22.70 -4.30
C GLY A 196 -15.10 23.33 -3.11
N ASN A 197 -15.19 22.75 -1.92
CA ASN A 197 -14.47 23.21 -0.73
C ASN A 197 -13.11 22.50 -0.67
N THR A 198 -12.05 23.16 -1.13
CA THR A 198 -10.73 22.54 -1.39
C THR A 198 -9.65 22.94 -0.38
N PHE A 199 -8.75 22.00 -0.06
CA PHE A 199 -7.67 22.12 0.89
C PHE A 199 -6.37 21.60 0.26
N GLY A 200 -5.56 22.52 -0.28
CA GLY A 200 -4.32 22.17 -0.97
C GLY A 200 -4.52 21.35 -2.25
N ARG A 201 -3.41 20.74 -2.70
CA ARG A 201 -3.32 19.97 -3.95
C ARG A 201 -2.58 18.66 -3.72
N SER A 202 -2.82 17.70 -4.59
CA SER A 202 -1.94 16.56 -4.79
C SER A 202 -1.57 16.46 -6.27
N GLU A 203 -0.28 16.26 -6.51
CA GLU A 203 0.31 16.07 -7.86
C GLU A 203 0.36 14.60 -8.27
N VAL A 204 -0.05 13.71 -7.37
CA VAL A 204 0.03 12.26 -7.51
C VAL A 204 -1.30 11.61 -7.11
N PHE A 205 -1.45 10.33 -7.43
CA PHE A 205 -2.51 9.51 -6.86
C PHE A 205 -2.16 9.15 -5.41
N LEU A 206 -3.09 9.36 -4.48
CA LEU A 206 -2.91 9.02 -3.08
C LEU A 206 -3.54 7.66 -2.80
N ASN A 207 -2.71 6.65 -2.56
CA ASN A 207 -3.12 5.27 -2.46
C ASN A 207 -3.73 4.94 -1.08
N GLY A 208 -5.05 4.81 -1.06
CA GLY A 208 -5.84 4.33 0.07
C GLY A 208 -6.46 2.95 -0.15
N GLY A 209 -5.94 2.17 -1.09
CA GLY A 209 -6.43 0.84 -1.41
C GLY A 209 -6.35 -0.08 -0.19
N THR A 210 -7.42 -0.81 0.12
CA THR A 210 -7.47 -1.64 1.34
C THR A 210 -6.48 -2.81 1.34
N SER A 211 -6.05 -3.27 0.17
CA SER A 211 -4.99 -4.26 0.03
C SER A 211 -3.64 -3.70 0.45
N ASP A 212 -3.45 -2.38 0.32
CA ASP A 212 -2.14 -1.75 0.38
C ASP A 212 -1.96 -1.09 1.75
N VAL A 213 -2.87 -0.19 2.16
CA VAL A 213 -2.81 0.49 3.48
C VAL A 213 -2.85 -0.47 4.67
N ARG A 214 -3.22 -1.74 4.44
CA ARG A 214 -3.33 -2.79 5.45
C ARG A 214 -2.19 -3.81 5.42
N THR A 215 -1.21 -3.63 4.54
CA THR A 215 -0.13 -4.61 4.36
C THR A 215 1.24 -3.99 4.09
N GLN A 216 1.30 -2.73 3.65
CA GLN A 216 2.51 -2.03 3.25
C GLN A 216 2.42 -0.52 3.54
N GLU A 217 3.50 0.19 3.28
CA GLU A 217 3.47 1.65 3.24
C GLU A 217 2.56 2.13 2.10
N THR A 218 1.88 3.26 2.31
CA THR A 218 1.31 4.03 1.21
C THR A 218 1.49 5.52 1.45
N ASN A 219 1.57 6.28 0.35
CA ASN A 219 1.70 7.73 0.45
C ASN A 219 0.51 8.41 1.17
N LEU A 220 -0.71 7.88 1.04
CA LEU A 220 -1.88 8.37 1.80
C LEU A 220 -1.84 7.98 3.27
N GLY A 221 -1.25 6.82 3.59
CA GLY A 221 -0.94 6.41 4.95
C GLY A 221 -0.01 7.41 5.64
N ASN A 222 1.10 7.75 4.95
CA ASN A 222 2.07 8.76 5.39
C ASN A 222 1.41 10.12 5.58
N LEU A 223 0.73 10.65 4.56
CA LEU A 223 0.02 11.92 4.62
C LEU A 223 -0.97 11.97 5.79
N GLY A 224 -1.74 10.90 5.98
CA GLY A 224 -2.73 10.81 7.05
C GLY A 224 -2.12 10.73 8.46
N ALA A 225 -0.93 10.13 8.60
CA ALA A 225 -0.22 10.09 9.88
C ALA A 225 0.52 11.42 10.16
N ASP A 226 1.10 12.04 9.14
CA ASP A 226 1.77 13.34 9.24
C ASP A 226 0.77 14.45 9.55
N ALA A 227 -0.45 14.39 8.98
CA ALA A 227 -1.54 15.29 9.34
C ALA A 227 -1.96 15.17 10.81
N ASN A 228 -2.02 13.95 11.35
CA ASN A 228 -2.31 13.72 12.77
C ASN A 228 -1.19 14.29 13.66
N LEU A 229 0.07 14.06 13.27
CA LEU A 229 1.24 14.60 13.95
C LEU A 229 1.25 16.13 13.93
N PHE A 230 0.99 16.74 12.78
CA PHE A 230 0.86 18.18 12.59
C PHE A 230 -0.21 18.77 13.51
N ALA A 231 -1.42 18.20 13.53
CA ALA A 231 -2.52 18.66 14.38
C ALA A 231 -2.19 18.52 15.88
N ALA A 232 -1.53 17.43 16.27
CA ALA A 232 -1.12 17.22 17.66
C ALA A 232 -0.05 18.23 18.10
N ARG A 233 0.92 18.56 17.23
CA ARG A 233 1.98 19.55 17.51
C ARG A 233 1.44 20.97 17.69
N GLN A 234 0.27 21.29 17.14
CA GLN A 234 -0.40 22.57 17.41
C GLN A 234 -0.85 22.71 18.88
N VAL A 235 -1.03 21.60 19.58
CA VAL A 235 -1.50 21.56 20.98
C VAL A 235 -0.36 21.20 21.94
N ASP A 236 0.46 20.23 21.55
CA ASP A 236 1.58 19.71 22.31
C ASP A 236 2.80 19.52 21.36
N PRO A 237 3.72 20.50 21.31
CA PRO A 237 4.89 20.45 20.42
C PRO A 237 5.85 19.28 20.72
N SER A 238 5.71 18.61 21.87
CA SER A 238 6.56 17.46 22.23
C SER A 238 6.16 16.16 21.51
N VAL A 239 5.01 16.14 20.82
CA VAL A 239 4.54 14.98 20.06
C VAL A 239 5.49 14.69 18.90
N VAL A 240 6.07 13.49 18.91
CA VAL A 240 7.05 13.04 17.92
C VAL A 240 6.57 11.87 17.07
N ILE A 241 5.51 11.17 17.51
CA ILE A 241 5.01 9.96 16.86
C ILE A 241 3.54 10.12 16.48
N SER A 242 3.17 9.69 15.27
CA SER A 242 1.78 9.33 14.94
C SER A 242 1.65 7.86 14.59
N ILE A 243 0.59 7.23 15.08
CA ILE A 243 0.19 5.86 14.72
C ILE A 243 -1.29 5.87 14.36
N LYS A 244 -1.64 5.27 13.22
CA LYS A 244 -3.03 4.99 12.85
C LYS A 244 -3.14 3.64 12.17
N ASN A 245 -4.30 3.02 12.19
CA ASN A 245 -4.51 1.73 11.54
C ASN A 245 -4.98 1.91 10.10
N GLY A 246 -4.53 1.06 9.17
CA GLY A 246 -4.97 1.07 7.77
C GLY A 246 -6.48 0.91 7.59
N GLY A 247 -7.16 0.29 8.57
CA GLY A 247 -8.63 0.19 8.63
C GLY A 247 -9.37 1.53 8.67
N SER A 248 -8.71 2.60 9.16
CA SER A 248 -9.25 3.96 9.20
C SER A 248 -9.27 4.65 7.82
N ILE A 249 -8.40 4.22 6.90
CA ILE A 249 -8.30 4.76 5.53
C ILE A 249 -9.21 3.94 4.62
N ARG A 250 -10.21 4.59 4.02
CA ARG A 250 -11.33 3.89 3.35
C ARG A 250 -11.31 3.97 1.84
N TYR A 251 -10.51 4.87 1.28
CA TYR A 251 -10.49 5.15 -0.14
C TYR A 251 -9.21 5.86 -0.56
N SER A 252 -8.93 5.84 -1.85
CA SER A 252 -7.85 6.63 -2.46
C SER A 252 -8.34 8.04 -2.82
N ILE A 253 -7.41 8.99 -2.95
CA ILE A 253 -7.69 10.32 -3.51
C ILE A 253 -7.01 10.39 -4.88
N GLY A 254 -7.78 10.73 -5.90
CA GLY A 254 -7.36 10.60 -7.30
C GLY A 254 -8.32 9.72 -8.09
N ALA A 255 -7.93 9.40 -9.32
CA ALA A 255 -8.71 8.53 -10.19
C ALA A 255 -7.83 7.45 -10.83
N ILE A 256 -8.48 6.41 -11.33
CA ILE A 256 -7.87 5.40 -12.18
C ILE A 256 -8.57 5.51 -13.53
N SER A 257 -7.81 5.74 -14.61
CA SER A 257 -8.35 5.87 -15.97
C SER A 257 -8.95 4.55 -16.47
N SER A 258 -9.64 4.60 -17.62
CA SER A 258 -10.12 3.40 -18.31
C SER A 258 -8.98 2.47 -18.74
N GLU A 259 -7.76 2.97 -18.82
CA GLU A 259 -6.55 2.23 -19.18
C GLU A 259 -5.78 1.74 -17.94
N GLY A 260 -6.27 2.05 -16.74
CA GLY A 260 -5.64 1.66 -15.47
C GLY A 260 -4.61 2.65 -14.93
N GLU A 261 -4.45 3.81 -15.57
CA GLU A 261 -3.50 4.84 -15.14
C GLU A 261 -3.99 5.55 -13.88
N LYS A 262 -3.16 5.57 -12.84
CA LYS A 262 -3.44 6.30 -11.60
C LYS A 262 -3.15 7.79 -11.82
N THR A 263 -4.17 8.64 -11.68
CA THR A 263 -4.05 10.09 -11.86
C THR A 263 -4.34 10.84 -10.55
N PRO A 264 -3.84 12.08 -10.41
CA PRO A 264 -4.23 12.97 -9.32
C PRO A 264 -5.75 13.26 -9.31
N PRO A 265 -6.27 13.95 -8.27
CA PRO A 265 -7.67 14.36 -8.21
C PRO A 265 -8.16 14.97 -9.51
N LEU A 266 -9.29 14.49 -10.02
CA LEU A 266 -9.87 15.03 -11.24
C LEU A 266 -10.56 16.37 -10.96
N ALA A 267 -10.60 17.22 -11.99
CA ALA A 267 -11.41 18.42 -11.98
C ALA A 267 -12.90 18.06 -11.92
N ASN A 268 -13.69 18.91 -11.24
CA ASN A 268 -15.14 18.86 -11.25
C ASN A 268 -15.69 20.25 -11.56
N SER A 269 -16.06 20.48 -12.82
CA SER A 269 -16.58 21.77 -13.30
C SER A 269 -17.91 22.18 -12.65
N ILE A 270 -18.72 21.22 -12.17
CA ILE A 270 -19.97 21.52 -11.47
C ILE A 270 -19.68 22.10 -10.09
N ALA A 271 -18.64 21.59 -9.42
CA ALA A 271 -18.23 22.03 -8.09
C ALA A 271 -17.23 23.21 -8.11
N GLY A 272 -16.67 23.55 -9.28
CA GLY A 272 -15.60 24.53 -9.42
C GLY A 272 -14.23 24.02 -8.95
N LYS A 273 -14.07 22.70 -8.79
CA LYS A 273 -12.82 22.05 -8.40
C LYS A 273 -11.91 21.86 -9.62
N GLU A 274 -10.68 22.31 -9.53
CA GLU A 274 -9.64 22.10 -10.54
C GLU A 274 -8.93 20.76 -10.36
N ALA A 275 -8.31 20.25 -11.43
CA ALA A 275 -7.49 19.04 -11.35
C ALA A 275 -6.36 19.22 -10.34
N GLY A 276 -6.06 18.18 -9.57
CA GLY A 276 -5.09 18.16 -8.48
C GLY A 276 -5.61 18.71 -7.16
N GLN A 277 -6.70 19.48 -7.11
CA GLN A 277 -7.22 19.97 -5.83
C GLN A 277 -7.83 18.84 -5.00
N VAL A 278 -7.53 18.82 -3.70
CA VAL A 278 -8.14 17.88 -2.76
C VAL A 278 -9.31 18.57 -2.06
N SER A 279 -10.50 17.98 -2.11
CA SER A 279 -11.73 18.56 -1.56
C SER A 279 -12.13 18.01 -0.19
N GLN A 280 -13.06 18.69 0.49
CA GLN A 280 -13.74 18.13 1.66
C GLN A 280 -14.39 16.79 1.32
N LEU A 281 -14.99 16.64 0.13
CA LEU A 281 -15.57 15.38 -0.30
C LEU A 281 -14.52 14.27 -0.40
N ASP A 282 -13.34 14.55 -0.95
CA ASP A 282 -12.24 13.60 -1.01
C ASP A 282 -11.82 13.15 0.40
N ILE A 283 -11.60 14.11 1.31
CA ILE A 283 -11.17 13.84 2.69
C ILE A 283 -12.24 13.07 3.47
N GLU A 284 -13.51 13.45 3.35
CA GLU A 284 -14.63 12.73 3.98
C GLU A 284 -14.74 11.29 3.46
N ASN A 285 -14.50 11.06 2.17
CA ASN A 285 -14.55 9.72 1.57
C ASN A 285 -13.44 8.80 2.06
N VAL A 286 -12.25 9.34 2.33
CA VAL A 286 -11.10 8.60 2.86
C VAL A 286 -11.22 8.40 4.37
N MET A 287 -11.49 9.47 5.12
CA MET A 287 -11.52 9.50 6.58
C MET A 287 -12.96 9.45 7.11
N ARG A 288 -13.75 8.45 6.66
CA ARG A 288 -15.21 8.40 6.88
C ARG A 288 -15.65 8.40 8.34
N PHE A 289 -14.80 7.90 9.23
CA PHE A 289 -15.12 7.82 10.65
C PHE A 289 -14.88 9.15 11.39
N ASN A 290 -14.06 10.06 10.83
CA ASN A 290 -13.66 11.32 11.44
C ASN A 290 -13.23 11.15 12.92
N ASN A 291 -12.32 10.19 13.17
CA ASN A 291 -11.94 9.84 14.54
C ASN A 291 -11.37 11.06 15.28
N GLU A 292 -11.62 11.13 16.59
CA GLU A 292 -10.89 12.06 17.45
C GLU A 292 -9.43 11.63 17.53
N LEU A 293 -8.54 12.60 17.66
CA LEU A 293 -7.13 12.38 17.91
C LEU A 293 -6.89 12.39 19.42
N THR A 294 -6.11 11.43 19.90
CA THR A 294 -5.73 11.31 21.31
C THR A 294 -4.22 11.34 21.41
N VAL A 295 -3.70 12.23 22.26
CA VAL A 295 -2.27 12.29 22.60
C VAL A 295 -2.04 11.55 23.92
N LEU A 296 -1.05 10.68 23.93
CA LEU A 296 -0.65 9.87 25.07
C LEU A 296 0.88 9.69 25.08
N THR A 297 1.41 9.13 26.15
CA THR A 297 2.82 8.83 26.30
C THR A 297 3.04 7.32 26.31
N LEU A 298 3.93 6.82 25.44
CA LEU A 298 4.35 5.42 25.43
C LEU A 298 5.80 5.31 25.86
N THR A 299 6.14 4.30 26.65
CA THR A 299 7.53 3.91 26.81
C THR A 299 8.06 3.21 25.55
N ALA A 300 9.38 3.10 25.39
CA ALA A 300 9.99 2.32 24.31
C ALA A 300 9.45 0.88 24.26
N SER A 301 9.30 0.24 25.42
CA SER A 301 8.71 -1.11 25.50
C SER A 301 7.24 -1.15 25.08
N GLN A 302 6.44 -0.15 25.46
CA GLN A 302 5.04 -0.07 25.05
C GLN A 302 4.90 0.22 23.56
N LEU A 303 5.76 1.08 22.99
CA LEU A 303 5.80 1.38 21.56
C LEU A 303 6.09 0.12 20.74
N GLN A 304 7.07 -0.69 21.14
CA GLN A 304 7.33 -1.99 20.51
C GLN A 304 6.07 -2.89 20.54
N GLN A 305 5.38 -2.99 21.68
CA GLN A 305 4.17 -3.80 21.80
C GLN A 305 3.04 -3.32 20.87
N VAL A 306 2.86 -2.00 20.74
CA VAL A 306 1.87 -1.40 19.85
C VAL A 306 2.16 -1.74 18.38
N ILE A 307 3.41 -1.62 17.94
CA ILE A 307 3.77 -1.92 16.55
C ILE A 307 3.71 -3.43 16.27
N GLU A 308 4.18 -4.28 17.18
CA GLU A 308 4.04 -5.74 17.07
C GLU A 308 2.57 -6.17 16.99
N HIS A 309 1.68 -5.54 17.76
CA HIS A 309 0.24 -5.78 17.65
C HIS A 309 -0.27 -5.44 16.25
N GLY A 310 0.09 -4.27 15.71
CA GLY A 310 -0.29 -3.88 14.36
C GLY A 310 0.15 -4.90 13.29
N LEU A 311 1.33 -5.52 13.47
CA LEU A 311 1.91 -6.50 12.56
C LEU A 311 1.43 -7.94 12.79
N ALA A 312 0.76 -8.24 13.90
CA ALA A 312 0.46 -9.61 14.35
C ALA A 312 -0.33 -10.46 13.35
N LYS A 313 -1.18 -9.83 12.52
CA LYS A 313 -2.03 -10.52 11.53
C LYS A 313 -1.55 -10.40 10.09
N THR A 314 -0.38 -9.82 9.85
CA THR A 314 0.22 -9.76 8.51
C THR A 314 0.53 -11.17 8.01
N ALA A 315 0.04 -11.54 6.83
CA ALA A 315 0.30 -12.82 6.19
C ALA A 315 0.02 -12.69 4.70
N ALA A 316 0.56 -13.59 3.88
CA ALA A 316 0.29 -13.59 2.45
C ALA A 316 -1.23 -13.65 2.19
N GLY A 317 -1.76 -12.68 1.43
CA GLY A 317 -3.19 -12.56 1.11
C GLY A 317 -4.09 -12.00 2.22
N ALA A 318 -3.59 -11.80 3.45
CA ALA A 318 -4.36 -11.21 4.53
C ALA A 318 -4.38 -9.67 4.44
N THR A 319 -5.53 -9.04 4.73
CA THR A 319 -5.69 -7.57 4.72
C THR A 319 -6.15 -7.02 6.08
N PRO A 320 -5.36 -7.22 7.15
CA PRO A 320 -5.78 -6.91 8.51
C PRO A 320 -5.95 -5.40 8.73
N GLY A 321 -7.12 -4.98 9.21
CA GLY A 321 -7.41 -3.56 9.48
C GLY A 321 -6.45 -2.91 10.47
N GLN A 322 -5.85 -3.70 11.36
CA GLN A 322 -4.97 -3.26 12.44
C GLN A 322 -3.56 -2.86 11.98
N PHE A 323 -3.16 -3.13 10.73
CA PHE A 323 -1.81 -2.80 10.24
C PHE A 323 -1.51 -1.30 10.41
N PRO A 324 -0.35 -0.90 10.95
CA PRO A 324 -0.08 0.49 11.30
C PRO A 324 0.44 1.28 10.10
N GLN A 325 -0.10 2.49 9.92
CA GLN A 325 0.51 3.59 9.17
C GLN A 325 1.08 4.58 10.18
N VAL A 326 2.24 5.19 9.89
CA VAL A 326 3.03 5.91 10.90
C VAL A 326 3.58 7.23 10.41
N GLY A 327 3.86 8.14 11.34
CA GLY A 327 4.53 9.42 11.12
C GLY A 327 5.52 9.73 12.23
N GLY A 328 6.61 10.41 11.90
CA GLY A 328 7.73 10.71 12.83
C GLY A 328 8.55 9.50 13.28
N MET A 329 8.40 8.36 12.60
CA MET A 329 9.19 7.15 12.81
C MET A 329 9.32 6.36 11.52
N ALA A 330 10.29 5.45 11.46
CA ALA A 330 10.36 4.39 10.45
C ALA A 330 10.61 3.04 11.12
N PHE A 331 10.07 1.97 10.54
CA PHE A 331 10.30 0.62 11.05
C PHE A 331 10.41 -0.42 9.94
N SER A 332 11.05 -1.55 10.23
CA SER A 332 11.12 -2.71 9.36
C SER A 332 10.50 -3.94 10.03
N PHE A 333 9.96 -4.85 9.23
CA PHE A 333 9.36 -6.07 9.73
C PHE A 333 9.59 -7.27 8.81
N ASP A 334 9.59 -8.46 9.42
CA ASP A 334 9.62 -9.74 8.72
C ASP A 334 8.32 -10.51 9.00
N PRO A 335 7.39 -10.59 8.01
CA PRO A 335 6.13 -11.28 8.19
C PRO A 335 6.26 -12.81 8.30
N THR A 336 7.43 -13.39 7.97
CA THR A 336 7.69 -14.83 8.09
C THR A 336 7.95 -15.27 9.52
N LEU A 337 8.27 -14.31 10.41
CA LEU A 337 8.48 -14.57 11.83
C LEU A 337 7.14 -14.73 12.59
N PRO A 338 7.16 -15.45 13.73
CA PRO A 338 5.99 -15.55 14.61
C PRO A 338 5.47 -14.19 15.06
N SER A 339 4.14 -14.08 15.25
CA SER A 339 3.52 -12.89 15.84
C SER A 339 4.19 -12.51 17.16
N GLY A 340 4.51 -11.22 17.33
CA GLY A 340 5.26 -10.70 18.48
C GLY A 340 6.78 -10.72 18.31
N GLN A 341 7.30 -11.15 17.15
CA GLN A 341 8.72 -11.11 16.79
C GLN A 341 8.96 -10.49 15.41
N ARG A 342 7.94 -9.87 14.83
CA ARG A 342 7.95 -9.44 13.43
C ARG A 342 8.67 -8.13 13.25
N LEU A 343 8.61 -7.23 14.22
CA LEU A 343 9.34 -5.96 14.19
C LEU A 343 10.85 -6.24 14.29
N ARG A 344 11.62 -5.74 13.33
CA ARG A 344 13.07 -5.95 13.28
C ARG A 344 13.84 -4.70 13.64
N SER A 345 13.43 -3.56 13.12
CA SER A 345 14.04 -2.27 13.40
C SER A 345 12.99 -1.20 13.60
N LEU A 346 13.21 -0.25 14.50
CA LEU A 346 12.35 0.92 14.70
C LEU A 346 13.22 2.12 15.10
N SER A 347 13.08 3.22 14.36
CA SER A 347 13.72 4.50 14.65
C SER A 347 12.70 5.64 14.68
N LEU A 348 12.98 6.67 15.49
CA LEU A 348 12.25 7.94 15.41
C LEU A 348 12.96 8.87 14.45
N ARG A 349 12.20 9.60 13.65
CA ARG A 349 12.73 10.54 12.65
C ARG A 349 12.16 11.94 12.88
N ASP A 350 13.01 12.95 12.71
CA ASP A 350 12.55 14.34 12.69
C ASP A 350 12.01 14.74 11.30
N GLU A 351 11.71 16.03 11.14
CA GLU A 351 11.15 16.57 9.90
C GLU A 351 12.13 16.56 8.72
N SER A 352 13.45 16.44 8.95
CA SER A 352 14.43 16.25 7.87
C SER A 352 14.64 14.79 7.50
N GLY A 353 13.97 13.85 8.20
CA GLY A 353 14.18 12.42 8.06
C GLY A 353 15.39 11.91 8.85
N SER A 354 16.02 12.77 9.66
CA SER A 354 17.15 12.41 10.51
C SER A 354 16.70 11.50 11.66
N VAL A 355 17.47 10.44 11.93
CA VAL A 355 17.18 9.54 13.05
C VAL A 355 17.53 10.23 14.37
N THR A 356 16.53 10.33 15.25
CA THR A 356 16.65 10.98 16.56
C THR A 356 16.71 9.99 17.73
N ASP A 357 16.16 8.79 17.57
CA ASP A 357 16.24 7.68 18.54
C ASP A 357 16.15 6.34 17.81
N ILE A 358 16.88 5.33 18.28
CA ILE A 358 16.74 3.94 17.84
C ILE A 358 16.05 3.18 18.97
N VAL A 359 14.82 2.71 18.71
CA VAL A 359 13.97 2.03 19.69
C VAL A 359 14.18 0.52 19.64
N VAL A 360 14.22 -0.04 18.43
CA VAL A 360 14.39 -1.48 18.20
C VAL A 360 15.48 -1.70 17.17
N GLU A 361 16.39 -2.63 17.44
CA GLU A 361 17.41 -3.11 16.51
C GLU A 361 17.47 -4.63 16.60
N ASN A 362 17.44 -5.31 15.45
CA ASN A 362 17.43 -6.78 15.38
C ASN A 362 16.32 -7.45 16.25
N GLY A 363 15.17 -6.78 16.36
CA GLY A 363 14.01 -7.21 17.14
C GLY A 363 14.18 -7.07 18.66
N GLN A 364 15.22 -6.40 19.12
CA GLN A 364 15.48 -6.15 20.55
C GLN A 364 15.36 -4.66 20.87
N LEU A 365 14.84 -4.32 22.05
CA LEU A 365 14.85 -2.94 22.53
C LEU A 365 16.29 -2.44 22.70
N VAL A 366 16.56 -1.26 22.17
CA VAL A 366 17.81 -0.55 22.38
C VAL A 366 17.58 0.48 23.49
N GLY A 367 18.54 0.68 24.39
CA GLY A 367 18.47 1.71 25.44
C GLY A 367 17.50 1.40 26.60
N ASP A 368 17.12 2.43 27.36
CA ASP A 368 16.19 2.28 28.51
C ASP A 368 14.77 1.96 28.03
N PRO A 369 14.18 0.80 28.40
CA PRO A 369 12.84 0.41 27.99
C PRO A 369 11.73 1.34 28.51
N ASN A 370 12.00 2.15 29.54
CA ASN A 370 11.06 3.10 30.14
C ASN A 370 11.17 4.52 29.59
N ARG A 371 12.17 4.82 28.75
CA ARG A 371 12.22 6.12 28.06
C ARG A 371 10.94 6.29 27.25
N SER A 372 10.44 7.51 27.23
CA SER A 372 9.05 7.77 26.86
C SER A 372 8.96 8.73 25.69
N PHE A 373 7.98 8.49 24.83
CA PHE A 373 7.74 9.25 23.61
C PHE A 373 6.30 9.72 23.56
N ARG A 374 6.12 11.00 23.26
CA ARG A 374 4.78 11.59 23.13
C ARG A 374 4.21 11.23 21.75
N THR A 375 3.04 10.60 21.78
CA THR A 375 2.43 9.89 20.66
C THR A 375 1.00 10.38 20.44
N VAL A 376 0.63 10.68 19.19
CA VAL A 376 -0.76 10.86 18.79
C VAL A 376 -1.28 9.60 18.09
N THR A 377 -2.49 9.19 18.45
CA THR A 377 -3.21 8.08 17.79
C THR A 377 -4.68 8.43 17.65
N LEU A 378 -5.45 7.56 16.99
CA LEU A 378 -6.90 7.70 16.92
C LEU A 378 -7.51 7.30 18.25
N LYS A 379 -8.54 8.03 18.71
CA LYS A 379 -9.31 7.68 19.90
C LYS A 379 -9.85 6.24 19.84
N PHE A 380 -10.30 5.80 18.65
CA PHE A 380 -10.70 4.42 18.42
C PHE A 380 -9.62 3.42 18.86
N LEU A 381 -8.35 3.66 18.51
CA LEU A 381 -7.24 2.80 18.92
C LEU A 381 -6.90 2.98 20.41
N ALA A 382 -6.87 4.22 20.90
CA ALA A 382 -6.62 4.52 22.30
C ALA A 382 -7.62 3.83 23.24
N ASP A 383 -8.87 3.64 22.80
CA ASP A 383 -9.94 2.94 23.51
C ASP A 383 -9.90 1.40 23.31
N GLY A 384 -8.91 0.85 22.58
CA GLY A 384 -8.74 -0.59 22.37
C GLY A 384 -9.30 -1.14 21.05
N GLY A 385 -9.72 -0.26 20.14
CA GLY A 385 -10.16 -0.62 18.79
C GLY A 385 -9.10 -1.42 18.03
N ASP A 386 -9.55 -2.34 17.18
CA ASP A 386 -8.69 -3.33 16.49
C ASP A 386 -7.81 -4.16 17.44
N GLY A 387 -8.15 -4.20 18.73
CA GLY A 387 -7.44 -4.95 19.77
C GLY A 387 -6.13 -4.31 20.23
N TYR A 388 -5.87 -3.05 19.89
CA TYR A 388 -4.63 -2.38 20.29
C TYR A 388 -4.49 -2.28 21.83
N PRO A 389 -3.28 -2.44 22.39
CA PRO A 389 -3.07 -2.55 23.84
C PRO A 389 -3.06 -1.21 24.60
N PHE A 390 -3.48 -0.10 23.98
CA PHE A 390 -3.48 1.22 24.63
C PHE A 390 -4.25 1.25 25.98
N PRO A 391 -5.40 0.57 26.15
CA PRO A 391 -6.10 0.51 27.43
C PRO A 391 -5.27 -0.11 28.56
N ASP A 392 -4.38 -1.06 28.24
CA ASP A 392 -3.51 -1.71 29.22
C ASP A 392 -2.46 -0.72 29.78
N PHE A 393 -2.19 0.36 29.05
CA PHE A 393 -1.23 1.40 29.41
C PHE A 393 -1.87 2.65 30.02
N ALA A 394 -3.21 2.74 30.06
CA ALA A 394 -3.96 3.96 30.36
C ALA A 394 -3.58 4.62 31.70
N ALA A 395 -3.20 3.83 32.71
CA ALA A 395 -2.75 4.32 34.00
C ALA A 395 -1.41 5.09 33.94
N THR A 396 -0.59 4.82 32.93
CA THR A 396 0.76 5.39 32.75
C THR A 396 0.88 6.33 31.56
N SER A 397 -0.04 6.23 30.58
CA SER A 397 0.06 6.94 29.31
C SER A 397 -0.61 8.32 29.28
N ASN A 398 -1.43 8.64 30.29
CA ASN A 398 -2.15 9.91 30.44
C ASN A 398 -2.80 10.41 29.12
N PRO A 399 -3.78 9.68 28.58
CA PRO A 399 -4.40 10.01 27.30
C PRO A 399 -5.22 11.30 27.38
N VAL A 400 -5.06 12.17 26.38
CA VAL A 400 -5.77 13.45 26.25
C VAL A 400 -6.36 13.56 24.85
N SER A 401 -7.69 13.67 24.74
CA SER A 401 -8.35 13.95 23.45
C SER A 401 -8.05 15.38 23.03
N LEU A 402 -7.72 15.55 21.74
CA LEU A 402 -7.53 16.87 21.13
C LEU A 402 -8.87 17.52 20.79
N ALA A 403 -9.92 16.73 20.64
CA ALA A 403 -11.27 17.25 20.43
C ALA A 403 -11.84 17.74 21.78
N ALA A 404 -12.48 18.92 21.77
CA ALA A 404 -13.15 19.43 22.96
C ALA A 404 -14.27 18.47 23.39
N ALA A 405 -14.42 18.25 24.70
CA ALA A 405 -15.46 17.39 25.24
C ALA A 405 -16.85 17.87 24.79
N GLY A 406 -17.66 16.97 24.20
CA GLY A 406 -18.99 17.28 23.68
C GLY A 406 -19.01 18.02 22.35
N SER A 407 -17.87 18.16 21.67
CA SER A 407 -17.80 18.70 20.31
C SER A 407 -18.54 17.79 19.30
N ASP A 408 -19.08 18.41 18.25
CA ASP A 408 -19.71 17.68 17.15
C ASP A 408 -18.69 16.84 16.35
N SER A 409 -19.18 15.99 15.44
CA SER A 409 -18.36 15.13 14.57
C SER A 409 -18.25 15.68 13.14
N THR A 410 -18.38 17.00 12.97
CA THR A 410 -18.37 17.62 11.64
C THR A 410 -16.97 17.72 11.04
N PHE A 411 -16.90 18.00 9.74
CA PHE A 411 -15.63 18.14 9.02
C PHE A 411 -14.69 19.20 9.63
N ASN A 412 -15.26 20.28 10.17
CA ASN A 412 -14.50 21.43 10.66
C ASN A 412 -14.08 21.33 12.13
N THR A 413 -14.49 20.28 12.85
CA THR A 413 -14.21 20.14 14.28
C THR A 413 -12.72 19.96 14.54
N PRO A 414 -12.07 20.85 15.32
CA PRO A 414 -10.67 20.67 15.70
C PRO A 414 -10.43 19.36 16.48
N GLY A 415 -9.23 18.79 16.32
CA GLY A 415 -8.84 17.56 17.02
C GLY A 415 -9.42 16.27 16.42
N ARG A 416 -9.96 16.32 15.20
CA ARG A 416 -10.42 15.15 14.44
C ARG A 416 -9.66 14.99 13.12
N GLU A 417 -9.62 13.76 12.61
CA GLU A 417 -8.85 13.38 11.41
C GLU A 417 -9.16 14.22 10.16
N GLN A 418 -10.44 14.49 9.85
CA GLN A 418 -10.80 15.23 8.63
C GLN A 418 -10.25 16.65 8.66
N LYS A 419 -10.40 17.33 9.80
CA LYS A 419 -9.85 18.68 10.00
C LYS A 419 -8.32 18.67 9.99
N ALA A 420 -7.70 17.67 10.61
CA ALA A 420 -6.25 17.52 10.62
C ALA A 420 -5.67 17.39 9.21
N VAL A 421 -6.26 16.55 8.36
CA VAL A 421 -5.85 16.38 6.95
C VAL A 421 -6.06 17.67 6.16
N ALA A 422 -7.22 18.31 6.32
CA ALA A 422 -7.52 19.58 5.64
C ALA A 422 -6.52 20.69 6.01
N ASP A 423 -6.21 20.83 7.29
CA ASP A 423 -5.26 21.84 7.77
C ASP A 423 -3.84 21.55 7.31
N TYR A 424 -3.42 20.28 7.34
CA TYR A 424 -2.10 19.86 6.90
C TYR A 424 -1.91 20.09 5.40
N LEU A 425 -2.86 19.66 4.55
CA LEU A 425 -2.84 19.92 3.11
C LEU A 425 -2.81 21.42 2.78
N THR A 426 -3.55 22.23 3.56
CA THR A 426 -3.51 23.69 3.43
C THR A 426 -2.13 24.25 3.79
N ALA A 427 -1.49 23.70 4.82
CA ALA A 427 -0.17 24.14 5.28
C ALA A 427 0.96 23.78 4.30
N ILE A 428 0.94 22.57 3.73
CA ILE A 428 1.97 22.13 2.77
C ILE A 428 1.70 22.62 1.33
N GLY A 429 0.46 22.99 1.02
CA GLY A 429 0.05 23.52 -0.28
C GLY A 429 -0.11 22.45 -1.36
N SER A 430 0.93 21.65 -1.63
CA SER A 430 0.92 20.56 -2.60
C SER A 430 1.61 19.31 -2.03
N PHE A 431 1.01 18.14 -2.22
CA PHE A 431 1.62 16.85 -1.91
C PHE A 431 2.03 16.13 -3.21
N ASN A 432 3.31 15.78 -3.32
CA ASN A 432 3.92 15.27 -4.54
C ASN A 432 4.69 13.94 -4.36
N GLU A 433 4.64 13.32 -3.17
CA GLU A 433 5.28 12.03 -2.94
C GLU A 433 4.47 10.89 -3.57
N ALA A 434 5.00 10.33 -4.67
CA ALA A 434 4.37 9.23 -5.37
C ALA A 434 4.34 7.96 -4.50
N ASP A 435 3.26 7.19 -4.63
CA ASP A 435 3.19 5.84 -4.06
C ASP A 435 4.17 4.92 -4.80
N VAL A 436 4.97 4.18 -4.05
CA VAL A 436 6.00 3.29 -4.59
C VAL A 436 5.70 1.83 -4.26
N PRO A 437 6.29 0.85 -4.97
CA PRO A 437 6.16 -0.56 -4.60
C PRO A 437 6.83 -0.86 -3.25
N PRO A 438 6.43 -1.96 -2.55
CA PRO A 438 7.04 -2.37 -1.28
C PRO A 438 8.56 -2.54 -1.24
N ALA A 439 9.18 -2.77 -2.41
CA ALA A 439 10.63 -2.84 -2.54
C ALA A 439 11.32 -1.48 -2.29
N GLU A 440 10.56 -0.38 -2.43
CA GLU A 440 11.01 1.01 -2.38
C GLU A 440 10.50 1.78 -1.15
N ASP A 441 9.54 1.22 -0.38
CA ASP A 441 9.04 1.75 0.91
C ASP A 441 10.13 2.26 1.88
N ASP A 442 10.06 3.52 2.35
CA ASP A 442 11.05 4.09 3.27
C ASP A 442 10.64 3.99 4.75
N ARG A 443 9.39 4.33 5.07
CA ARG A 443 8.90 4.43 6.45
C ARG A 443 8.48 3.08 7.03
N ILE A 444 7.94 2.17 6.20
CA ILE A 444 7.43 0.86 6.63
C ILE A 444 8.01 -0.24 5.74
N GLN A 445 9.08 -0.89 6.20
CA GLN A 445 9.90 -1.75 5.34
C GLN A 445 9.62 -3.25 5.54
N ASN A 446 9.14 -3.93 4.51
CA ASN A 446 8.99 -5.40 4.53
C ASN A 446 10.28 -6.10 4.10
N LEU A 447 10.92 -6.82 5.02
CA LEU A 447 12.23 -7.45 4.78
C LEU A 447 12.21 -8.67 3.84
N THR A 448 11.03 -9.13 3.43
CA THR A 448 10.92 -10.19 2.42
C THR A 448 11.12 -9.67 1.00
N VAL A 449 11.03 -8.35 0.78
CA VAL A 449 11.08 -7.72 -0.54
C VAL A 449 12.13 -6.62 -0.66
N ARG A 450 12.70 -6.17 0.45
CA ARG A 450 13.80 -5.18 0.48
C ARG A 450 14.76 -5.40 1.64
N ARG A 451 15.89 -4.70 1.61
CA ARG A 451 16.86 -4.66 2.71
C ARG A 451 16.39 -3.71 3.81
N ASP A 452 16.86 -3.96 5.03
CA ASP A 452 16.57 -3.10 6.18
C ASP A 452 17.39 -1.81 6.11
N THR A 453 16.69 -0.69 6.05
CA THR A 453 17.24 0.67 6.07
C THR A 453 16.50 1.55 7.08
N ALA A 454 15.66 0.96 7.94
CA ALA A 454 14.79 1.72 8.84
C ALA A 454 15.59 2.54 9.89
N LEU A 455 16.80 2.10 10.23
CA LEU A 455 17.70 2.78 11.18
C LEU A 455 18.70 3.74 10.52
N ALA A 456 18.68 3.88 9.19
CA ALA A 456 19.61 4.77 8.50
C ALA A 456 19.24 6.24 8.78
N SER A 457 20.21 7.03 9.24
CA SER A 457 20.10 8.48 9.36
C SER A 457 20.63 9.15 8.09
N GLU A 458 19.74 9.86 7.39
CA GLU A 458 19.97 10.70 6.21
C GLU A 458 20.58 10.02 4.96
N PHE A 459 19.73 9.91 3.95
CA PHE A 459 20.12 10.18 2.56
C PHE A 459 20.44 11.67 2.47
N PHE A 460 21.59 12.05 1.90
CA PHE A 460 21.93 13.45 1.72
C PHE A 460 20.94 14.12 0.76
N ASN A 461 20.11 15.01 1.27
CA ASN A 461 19.22 15.88 0.49
C ASN A 461 19.84 17.28 0.51
N LEU A 462 20.45 17.74 -0.57
CA LEU A 462 21.02 19.08 -0.67
C LEU A 462 20.44 19.84 -1.86
N ASN A 463 19.76 20.94 -1.52
CA ASN A 463 19.35 21.99 -2.44
C ASN A 463 20.54 22.47 -3.28
N GLN A 464 20.36 22.41 -4.61
CA GLN A 464 20.81 23.32 -5.65
C GLN A 464 21.80 24.42 -5.20
N THR A 465 23.10 24.26 -5.53
CA THR A 465 23.86 25.20 -6.40
C THR A 465 25.34 24.86 -6.61
N ASP A 466 25.97 23.95 -5.86
CA ASP A 466 27.42 23.68 -6.03
C ASP A 466 27.74 22.17 -6.19
N ASN A 467 28.06 21.76 -7.43
CA ASN A 467 28.35 20.39 -7.88
C ASN A 467 29.73 19.86 -7.42
N VAL A 468 30.04 19.84 -6.12
CA VAL A 468 31.25 19.17 -5.59
C VAL A 468 30.96 18.52 -4.23
N PHE A 469 30.86 17.19 -4.20
CA PHE A 469 30.85 16.42 -2.95
C PHE A 469 32.29 16.07 -2.55
N THR A 470 32.80 16.66 -1.45
CA THR A 470 34.07 16.23 -0.84
C THR A 470 33.84 15.82 0.60
N VAL A 471 33.87 14.52 0.90
CA VAL A 471 33.89 14.02 2.28
C VAL A 471 35.29 14.19 2.86
N ALA A 472 35.46 15.22 3.70
CA ALA A 472 36.67 15.40 4.49
C ALA A 472 36.74 14.35 5.62
N SER A 473 37.56 13.32 5.40
CA SER A 473 38.26 12.44 6.36
C SER A 473 37.78 12.44 7.82
N GLY A 474 37.32 11.27 8.28
CA GLY A 474 37.64 10.79 9.64
C GLY A 474 36.50 10.43 10.58
N LEU A 475 35.22 10.67 10.24
CA LEU A 475 34.12 10.33 11.17
C LEU A 475 32.90 9.62 10.56
N LEU A 476 32.80 9.50 9.23
CA LEU A 476 31.59 8.96 8.59
C LEU A 476 31.76 7.62 7.82
N ALA A 477 32.97 7.24 7.41
CA ALA A 477 33.16 6.02 6.60
C ALA A 477 33.05 4.70 7.40
N GLY A 478 33.16 4.74 8.73
CA GLY A 478 33.11 3.53 9.56
C GLY A 478 31.70 3.06 9.98
N ARG A 479 30.63 3.81 9.67
CA ARG A 479 29.25 3.51 10.13
C ARG A 479 28.18 3.48 9.04
N LEU A 480 28.50 3.82 7.79
CA LEU A 480 27.53 3.86 6.69
C LEU A 480 28.03 3.00 5.54
N GLY A 481 27.36 1.87 5.30
CA GLY A 481 27.64 0.95 4.18
C GLY A 481 27.06 1.42 2.84
N GLY A 482 27.03 2.73 2.57
CA GLY A 482 26.67 3.26 1.25
C GLY A 482 26.45 4.77 1.21
N LEU A 483 26.80 5.37 0.07
CA LEU A 483 26.64 6.77 -0.34
C LEU A 483 25.70 6.80 -1.56
N ARG A 484 24.69 7.66 -1.58
CA ARG A 484 23.76 7.82 -2.73
C ARG A 484 23.69 9.29 -3.12
N SER A 485 23.77 9.58 -4.41
CA SER A 485 23.61 10.91 -5.00
C SER A 485 22.12 11.28 -5.18
N LEU A 486 21.81 12.45 -5.74
CA LEU A 486 20.44 12.86 -6.09
C LEU A 486 20.16 12.57 -7.59
N ASP A 487 19.00 12.97 -8.11
CA ASP A 487 18.82 13.07 -9.56
C ASP A 487 19.49 14.40 -10.03
N GLY A 488 20.37 14.36 -11.03
CA GLY A 488 21.15 15.49 -11.55
C GLY A 488 22.55 15.08 -12.01
N ASN A 489 23.35 16.01 -12.52
CA ASN A 489 24.76 15.73 -12.83
C ASN A 489 25.61 16.03 -11.59
N ASP A 490 26.09 15.00 -10.92
CA ASP A 490 26.76 15.10 -9.62
C ASP A 490 28.25 14.77 -9.69
N VAL A 491 29.00 15.25 -8.71
CA VAL A 491 30.41 14.86 -8.50
C VAL A 491 30.51 14.28 -7.10
N VAL A 492 30.77 12.98 -7.01
CA VAL A 492 30.76 12.16 -5.79
C VAL A 492 32.16 11.62 -5.52
N THR A 493 32.72 11.89 -4.35
CA THR A 493 34.00 11.33 -3.89
C THR A 493 33.78 10.48 -2.64
N GLY A 494 34.31 9.25 -2.64
CA GLY A 494 34.33 8.29 -1.55
C GLY A 494 35.44 8.58 -0.54
N SER A 495 36.02 7.53 0.03
CA SER A 495 36.99 7.61 1.12
C SER A 495 38.04 6.51 0.97
N ALA A 496 39.05 6.49 1.84
CA ALA A 496 40.04 5.39 1.86
C ALA A 496 39.53 4.08 2.53
N ASN A 497 38.22 3.89 2.66
CA ASN A 497 37.61 2.65 3.16
C ASN A 497 36.57 2.14 2.15
N PRO A 498 36.25 0.83 2.14
CA PRO A 498 35.22 0.26 1.28
C PRO A 498 33.91 1.06 1.27
N ASN A 499 33.43 1.42 0.10
CA ASN A 499 32.26 2.25 -0.15
C ASN A 499 31.28 1.56 -1.11
N ILE A 500 30.01 1.91 -0.98
CA ILE A 500 28.98 1.54 -1.96
C ILE A 500 28.37 2.85 -2.46
N ILE A 501 28.67 3.29 -3.68
CA ILE A 501 28.26 4.61 -4.19
C ILE A 501 27.26 4.46 -5.34
N ASN A 502 26.18 5.24 -5.38
CA ASN A 502 25.20 5.23 -6.47
C ASN A 502 24.88 6.66 -6.97
N GLY A 503 25.07 6.92 -8.27
CA GLY A 503 24.83 8.20 -8.94
C GLY A 503 23.35 8.51 -9.24
N ASN A 504 22.51 7.50 -9.39
CA ASN A 504 21.09 7.60 -9.76
C ASN A 504 20.82 8.07 -11.20
N ARG A 505 20.43 9.33 -11.45
CA ARG A 505 20.08 9.82 -12.79
C ARG A 505 20.90 11.05 -13.09
N GLY A 506 21.45 11.15 -14.30
CA GLY A 506 22.20 12.31 -14.78
C GLY A 506 23.62 11.90 -15.16
N ASN A 507 24.42 12.83 -15.65
CA ASN A 507 25.81 12.53 -16.01
C ASN A 507 26.72 12.78 -14.81
N ASP A 508 27.02 11.72 -14.06
CA ASP A 508 27.72 11.77 -12.79
C ASP A 508 29.24 11.56 -12.93
N THR A 509 30.00 12.02 -11.94
CA THR A 509 31.43 11.74 -11.77
C THR A 509 31.66 11.16 -10.38
N ILE A 510 31.97 9.88 -10.29
CA ILE A 510 32.11 9.12 -9.05
C ILE A 510 33.56 8.66 -8.88
N SER A 511 34.16 8.91 -7.72
CA SER A 511 35.50 8.42 -7.35
C SER A 511 35.46 7.68 -6.02
N GLY A 512 35.85 6.40 -5.96
CA GLY A 512 35.86 5.57 -4.75
C GLY A 512 36.99 5.92 -3.77
N LEU A 513 38.15 6.29 -4.33
CA LEU A 513 39.42 6.57 -3.65
C LEU A 513 40.17 5.33 -3.18
N GLY A 514 39.81 4.71 -2.05
CA GLY A 514 40.55 3.55 -1.58
C GLY A 514 39.73 2.59 -0.72
N GLY A 515 40.13 1.33 -0.69
CA GLY A 515 39.31 0.23 -0.19
C GLY A 515 38.55 -0.46 -1.33
N ASP A 516 38.03 -1.66 -1.07
CA ASP A 516 37.26 -2.42 -2.06
C ASP A 516 35.86 -1.83 -2.23
N ASP A 517 35.65 -1.05 -3.28
CA ASP A 517 34.46 -0.24 -3.52
C ASP A 517 33.45 -0.93 -4.45
N THR A 518 32.19 -0.49 -4.37
CA THR A 518 31.12 -0.87 -5.31
C THR A 518 30.44 0.39 -5.82
N LEU A 519 30.63 0.72 -7.10
CA LEU A 519 30.17 1.97 -7.70
C LEU A 519 29.07 1.68 -8.72
N PHE A 520 27.96 2.42 -8.65
CA PHE A 520 26.84 2.40 -9.59
C PHE A 520 26.72 3.78 -10.23
N GLY A 521 26.86 3.88 -11.55
CA GLY A 521 26.64 5.11 -12.32
C GLY A 521 25.17 5.49 -12.28
N GLY A 522 24.33 4.66 -12.90
CA GLY A 522 22.89 4.80 -12.80
C GLY A 522 22.25 4.96 -14.17
N LYS A 523 21.71 6.14 -14.47
CA LYS A 523 21.14 6.47 -15.78
C LYS A 523 21.84 7.69 -16.35
N ASP A 524 21.93 7.71 -17.68
CA ASP A 524 22.66 8.71 -18.48
C ASP A 524 24.17 8.44 -18.44
N ASN A 525 25.02 9.34 -18.95
CA ASN A 525 26.42 9.00 -19.24
C ASN A 525 27.36 9.41 -18.09
N ASP A 526 27.91 8.42 -17.41
CA ASP A 526 28.67 8.60 -16.16
C ASP A 526 30.18 8.43 -16.33
N VAL A 527 30.93 8.91 -15.33
CA VAL A 527 32.38 8.70 -15.18
C VAL A 527 32.65 8.09 -13.80
N LEU A 528 33.12 6.85 -13.76
CA LEU A 528 33.43 6.12 -12.52
C LEU A 528 34.94 5.83 -12.43
N ASP A 529 35.49 6.05 -11.25
CA ASP A 529 36.89 5.75 -10.88
C ASP A 529 36.90 4.98 -9.55
N GLY A 530 37.31 3.71 -9.57
CA GLY A 530 37.39 2.83 -8.39
C GLY A 530 38.43 3.33 -7.40
N GLY A 531 39.68 3.41 -7.85
CA GLY A 531 40.79 3.94 -7.06
C GLY A 531 41.71 2.82 -6.58
N GLU A 532 42.09 2.81 -5.29
CA GLU A 532 42.90 1.75 -4.71
C GLU A 532 42.03 0.65 -4.08
N GLY A 533 41.95 -0.55 -4.64
CA GLY A 533 41.08 -1.58 -4.08
C GLY A 533 40.75 -2.66 -5.11
N ASN A 534 40.01 -3.70 -4.70
CA ASN A 534 39.36 -4.59 -5.66
C ASN A 534 37.92 -4.14 -5.83
N ASP A 535 37.69 -3.34 -6.85
CA ASP A 535 36.45 -2.59 -6.99
C ASP A 535 35.46 -3.29 -7.93
N ILE A 536 34.17 -2.98 -7.78
CA ILE A 536 33.12 -3.44 -8.68
C ILE A 536 32.39 -2.23 -9.26
N LEU A 537 32.50 -2.03 -10.57
CA LEU A 537 31.98 -0.87 -11.27
C LEU A 537 30.81 -1.27 -12.17
N PHE A 538 29.64 -0.68 -11.92
CA PHE A 538 28.43 -0.77 -12.74
C PHE A 538 28.21 0.58 -13.42
N GLY A 539 28.41 0.67 -14.74
CA GLY A 539 27.96 1.86 -15.50
C GLY A 539 26.44 2.00 -15.47
N ASP A 540 25.74 0.86 -15.56
CA ASP A 540 24.29 0.75 -15.65
C ASP A 540 23.71 1.23 -17.00
N LEU A 541 22.86 2.25 -17.04
CA LEU A 541 22.19 2.70 -18.27
C LEU A 541 22.84 3.98 -18.78
N GLY A 542 23.70 3.91 -19.77
CA GLY A 542 24.48 5.02 -20.28
C GLY A 542 25.55 4.54 -21.23
N SER A 543 26.21 5.48 -21.90
CA SER A 543 27.55 5.22 -22.43
C SER A 543 28.55 5.76 -21.41
N ASP A 544 29.02 4.89 -20.52
CA ASP A 544 29.80 5.29 -19.35
C ASP A 544 31.30 5.18 -19.56
N ILE A 545 32.09 5.90 -18.76
CA ILE A 545 33.56 5.80 -18.71
C ILE A 545 33.96 5.21 -17.36
N LEU A 546 34.57 4.04 -17.38
CA LEU A 546 34.93 3.29 -16.18
C LEU A 546 36.46 3.17 -16.07
N THR A 547 36.98 3.40 -14.87
CA THR A 547 38.41 3.27 -14.53
C THR A 547 38.49 2.46 -13.24
N GLY A 548 39.16 1.32 -13.26
CA GLY A 548 39.28 0.44 -12.08
C GLY A 548 40.26 1.04 -11.06
N GLY A 549 41.41 1.48 -11.55
CA GLY A 549 42.50 1.97 -10.74
C GLY A 549 43.50 0.85 -10.44
N SER A 550 43.85 0.67 -9.18
CA SER A 550 44.83 -0.33 -8.75
C SER A 550 44.19 -1.41 -7.90
N GLY A 551 44.34 -2.66 -8.33
CA GLY A 551 43.85 -3.85 -7.63
C GLY A 551 43.25 -4.80 -8.65
N SER A 552 42.43 -5.75 -8.21
CA SER A 552 41.75 -6.71 -9.10
C SER A 552 40.30 -6.28 -9.27
N ASP A 553 40.02 -5.48 -10.29
CA ASP A 553 38.74 -4.82 -10.46
C ASP A 553 37.77 -5.61 -11.31
N THR A 554 36.48 -5.35 -11.15
CA THR A 554 35.41 -6.00 -11.91
C THR A 554 34.49 -4.97 -12.54
N PHE A 555 34.52 -4.89 -13.87
CA PHE A 555 33.64 -4.03 -14.66
C PHE A 555 32.42 -4.83 -15.11
N VAL A 556 31.21 -4.36 -14.81
CA VAL A 556 29.99 -5.15 -14.99
C VAL A 556 29.26 -4.79 -16.28
N LEU A 557 29.07 -5.78 -17.13
CA LEU A 557 28.44 -5.68 -18.43
C LEU A 557 26.98 -6.14 -18.36
N ARG A 558 26.10 -5.38 -19.03
CA ARG A 558 24.68 -5.70 -19.20
C ARG A 558 24.20 -5.39 -20.61
N SER A 559 23.16 -6.08 -21.06
CA SER A 559 22.50 -5.75 -22.33
C SER A 559 21.56 -4.55 -22.14
N GLY A 560 21.47 -3.69 -23.14
CA GLY A 560 20.76 -2.41 -23.06
C GLY A 560 21.46 -1.39 -22.17
N GLY A 561 22.76 -1.58 -21.89
CA GLY A 561 23.57 -0.70 -21.08
C GLY A 561 23.83 0.62 -21.78
N GLY A 562 24.20 0.60 -23.06
CA GLY A 562 24.54 1.81 -23.83
C GLY A 562 26.00 1.86 -24.30
N GLY A 563 26.81 0.90 -23.87
CA GLY A 563 28.14 0.61 -24.42
C GLY A 563 29.23 1.39 -23.71
N ASP A 564 29.77 0.80 -22.65
CA ASP A 564 30.70 1.46 -21.74
C ASP A 564 32.13 1.47 -22.31
N VAL A 565 32.98 2.34 -21.79
CA VAL A 565 34.40 2.42 -22.11
C VAL A 565 35.21 2.20 -20.85
N VAL A 566 35.97 1.10 -20.81
CA VAL A 566 36.93 0.83 -19.73
C VAL A 566 38.30 1.36 -20.14
N THR A 567 38.89 2.20 -19.30
CA THR A 567 40.09 2.97 -19.67
C THR A 567 41.41 2.29 -19.33
N ASP A 568 41.42 1.34 -18.39
CA ASP A 568 42.65 0.81 -17.78
C ASP A 568 42.68 -0.71 -17.55
N PHE A 569 41.76 -1.47 -18.17
CA PHE A 569 41.63 -2.92 -17.97
C PHE A 569 42.98 -3.69 -18.09
N GLU A 570 43.42 -4.31 -17.00
CA GLU A 570 44.64 -5.12 -16.93
C GLU A 570 44.32 -6.62 -17.03
N ASN A 571 44.65 -7.22 -18.18
CA ASN A 571 44.35 -8.64 -18.41
C ASN A 571 45.08 -9.58 -17.43
N GLY A 572 44.30 -10.42 -16.75
CA GLY A 572 44.80 -11.39 -15.76
C GLY A 572 44.85 -10.82 -14.34
N VAL A 573 44.54 -9.54 -14.17
CA VAL A 573 44.32 -8.88 -12.90
C VAL A 573 42.83 -8.53 -12.77
N ASP A 574 42.26 -7.87 -13.78
CA ASP A 574 40.86 -7.45 -13.80
C ASP A 574 39.91 -8.46 -14.44
N PHE A 575 38.62 -8.27 -14.18
CA PHE A 575 37.54 -9.13 -14.63
C PHE A 575 36.38 -8.36 -15.25
N LEU A 576 35.68 -9.07 -16.14
CA LEU A 576 34.45 -8.63 -16.77
C LEU A 576 33.28 -9.41 -16.18
N GLY A 577 32.39 -8.71 -15.49
CA GLY A 577 31.20 -9.29 -14.86
C GLY A 577 30.04 -9.40 -15.83
N LEU A 578 29.42 -10.58 -15.96
CA LEU A 578 28.26 -10.76 -16.84
C LEU A 578 26.95 -10.75 -16.07
N ARG A 579 26.02 -9.85 -16.43
CA ARG A 579 24.65 -9.77 -15.88
C ARG A 579 23.57 -10.17 -16.89
N ASP A 580 22.32 -10.16 -16.43
CA ASP A 580 21.12 -10.38 -17.25
C ASP A 580 21.11 -11.72 -18.01
N GLY A 581 21.73 -12.73 -17.42
CA GLY A 581 21.84 -14.07 -18.00
C GLY A 581 22.81 -14.17 -19.17
N LEU A 582 23.65 -13.15 -19.41
CA LEU A 582 24.73 -13.21 -20.38
C LEU A 582 25.74 -14.29 -20.00
N THR A 583 26.22 -15.00 -21.01
CA THR A 583 27.29 -16.00 -20.88
C THR A 583 28.39 -15.70 -21.88
N PHE A 584 29.64 -16.06 -21.55
CA PHE A 584 30.79 -15.87 -22.43
C PHE A 584 30.56 -16.40 -23.85
N ALA A 585 29.86 -17.54 -23.97
CA ALA A 585 29.58 -18.17 -25.26
C ALA A 585 28.68 -17.34 -26.20
N GLN A 586 27.99 -16.33 -25.67
CA GLN A 586 27.10 -15.45 -26.44
C GLN A 586 27.80 -14.18 -26.93
N LEU A 587 29.02 -13.91 -26.48
CA LEU A 587 29.73 -12.67 -26.77
C LEU A 587 30.53 -12.76 -28.07
N SER A 588 30.55 -11.64 -28.81
CA SER A 588 31.45 -11.40 -29.93
C SER A 588 32.56 -10.47 -29.47
N ILE A 589 33.81 -10.90 -29.61
CA ILE A 589 34.99 -10.12 -29.21
C ILE A 589 35.77 -9.76 -30.46
N THR A 590 35.89 -8.47 -30.77
CA THR A 590 36.52 -7.97 -32.00
C THR A 590 37.52 -6.87 -31.70
N GLN A 591 38.64 -6.86 -32.41
CA GLN A 591 39.60 -5.75 -32.36
C GLN A 591 39.14 -4.63 -33.28
N ASP A 592 39.12 -3.39 -32.77
CA ASP A 592 39.06 -2.17 -33.58
C ASP A 592 40.25 -1.26 -33.23
N SER A 593 41.20 -1.12 -34.15
CA SER A 593 42.43 -0.35 -33.92
C SER A 593 43.16 -0.79 -32.62
N ALA A 594 43.25 0.07 -31.61
CA ALA A 594 43.86 -0.19 -30.30
C ALA A 594 42.84 -0.63 -29.24
N GLU A 595 41.57 -0.78 -29.59
CA GLU A 595 40.46 -1.05 -28.69
C GLU A 595 39.89 -2.46 -28.93
N THR A 596 39.42 -3.11 -27.89
CA THR A 596 38.68 -4.38 -27.99
C THR A 596 37.21 -4.12 -27.71
N LEU A 597 36.36 -4.44 -28.68
CA LEU A 597 34.90 -4.35 -28.56
C LEU A 597 34.33 -5.71 -28.17
N ILE A 598 33.53 -5.73 -27.12
CA ILE A 598 32.79 -6.91 -26.66
C ILE A 598 31.31 -6.63 -26.87
N SER A 599 30.65 -7.49 -27.64
CA SER A 599 29.30 -7.25 -28.15
C SER A 599 28.37 -8.44 -27.94
N PHE A 600 27.07 -8.19 -27.77
CA PHE A 600 26.01 -9.19 -27.74
C PHE A 600 24.85 -8.74 -28.63
N GLY A 601 24.34 -9.63 -29.49
CA GLY A 601 23.18 -9.31 -30.34
C GLY A 601 23.37 -8.14 -31.32
N GLY A 602 24.62 -7.71 -31.57
CA GLY A 602 24.96 -6.54 -32.40
C GLY A 602 25.09 -5.23 -31.61
N GLU A 603 24.80 -5.24 -30.30
CA GLU A 603 25.07 -4.15 -29.36
C GLU A 603 26.50 -4.27 -28.82
N VAL A 604 27.25 -3.18 -28.80
CA VAL A 604 28.53 -3.12 -28.08
C VAL A 604 28.22 -2.95 -26.60
N LEU A 605 28.63 -3.91 -25.77
CA LEU A 605 28.42 -3.87 -24.32
C LEU A 605 29.52 -3.07 -23.63
N VAL A 606 30.77 -3.27 -24.05
CA VAL A 606 31.92 -2.54 -23.54
C VAL A 606 33.04 -2.45 -24.59
N THR A 607 33.78 -1.36 -24.53
CA THR A 607 35.01 -1.11 -25.27
C THR A 607 36.18 -1.04 -24.27
N LEU A 608 37.18 -1.89 -24.46
CA LEU A 608 38.40 -1.90 -23.64
C LEU A 608 39.50 -1.14 -24.37
N ASN A 609 39.94 -0.01 -23.79
CA ASN A 609 40.96 0.83 -24.40
C ASN A 609 42.36 0.24 -24.23
N GLY A 610 43.13 0.16 -25.32
CA GLY A 610 44.52 -0.30 -25.27
C GLY A 610 44.69 -1.81 -25.07
N VAL A 611 43.60 -2.57 -25.03
CA VAL A 611 43.64 -4.03 -24.83
C VAL A 611 43.54 -4.75 -26.18
N SER A 612 44.38 -5.77 -26.38
CA SER A 612 44.33 -6.62 -27.56
C SER A 612 43.29 -7.73 -27.41
N SER A 613 42.45 -7.92 -28.41
CA SER A 613 41.26 -8.78 -28.33
C SER A 613 41.59 -10.25 -28.16
N ASN A 614 42.80 -10.67 -28.54
CA ASN A 614 43.31 -12.03 -28.37
C ASN A 614 43.71 -12.36 -26.93
N LEU A 615 43.77 -11.37 -26.04
CA LEU A 615 44.04 -11.56 -24.61
C LEU A 615 42.77 -11.83 -23.80
N ILE A 616 41.61 -11.41 -24.33
CA ILE A 616 40.32 -11.63 -23.68
C ILE A 616 39.86 -13.06 -23.92
N THR A 617 39.83 -13.85 -22.86
CA THR A 617 39.41 -15.26 -22.88
C THR A 617 38.29 -15.50 -21.87
N ALA A 618 37.78 -16.72 -21.77
CA ALA A 618 36.76 -17.05 -20.77
C ALA A 618 37.22 -16.75 -19.33
N ASP A 619 38.52 -16.82 -19.06
CA ASP A 619 39.11 -16.54 -17.74
C ASP A 619 39.09 -15.04 -17.38
N SER A 620 38.91 -14.16 -18.38
CA SER A 620 38.72 -12.72 -18.17
C SER A 620 37.32 -12.39 -17.63
N PHE A 621 36.41 -13.36 -17.54
CA PHE A 621 35.02 -13.15 -17.11
C PHE A 621 34.71 -13.84 -15.78
N ARG A 622 33.82 -13.24 -14.99
CA ARG A 622 33.27 -13.82 -13.76
C ARG A 622 31.76 -13.71 -13.72
N ALA A 623 31.13 -14.65 -13.01
CA ALA A 623 29.71 -14.56 -12.67
C ALA A 623 29.54 -13.57 -11.51
N ILE A 624 28.55 -12.69 -11.63
CA ILE A 624 28.17 -11.70 -10.60
C ILE A 624 26.78 -12.01 -10.07
#